data_AF-A0A0J7Z8R2-F1
#
_entry.id   AF-A0A0J7Z8R2-F1
#
_cell.length_a   1.000
_cell.length_b   1.000
_cell.length_c   1.000
_cell.angle_alpha   90.00
_cell.angle_beta   90.00
_cell.angle_gamma   90.00
#
_symmetry.space_group_name_H-M   'P 1'
#
loop_
_entity.id
_entity.type
_entity.pdbx_description
1 polymer ?
#
loop_
_entity_poly.entity_id
_entity_poly.type
_entity_poly.pdbx_seq_one_letter_code
_entity_poly.pdbx_strand_id
1 'polypeptide(L)'
;MPDHSDHPKNSDHPGYTEKDVLREVTDLEGKSATAARLFDIRRIIGGLFVIYGVIVTIAGLTDDDAAIDKAEGVNINLWTGLGMLLLGLFFLTWLKLRPTAPPAPTDDPTP
;
A
#
# COMPACT_ATOMS: atom_id res chain seq x y z
N MET A 1 17.63 -69.88 11.28
CA MET A 1 16.50 -69.34 10.50
C MET A 1 16.16 -67.99 11.10
N PRO A 2 16.41 -66.86 10.42
CA PRO A 2 15.84 -65.58 10.82
C PRO A 2 14.41 -65.53 10.28
N ASP A 3 13.43 -65.04 11.04
CA ASP A 3 12.35 -64.33 10.39
C ASP A 3 11.84 -63.18 11.25
N HIS A 4 11.69 -62.07 10.55
CA HIS A 4 11.57 -60.70 10.97
C HIS A 4 10.10 -60.44 11.35
N SER A 5 9.90 -59.77 12.48
CA SER A 5 8.60 -59.23 12.86
C SER A 5 8.23 -58.07 11.95
N ASP A 6 7.37 -58.32 10.97
CA ASP A 6 6.79 -57.29 10.11
C ASP A 6 5.43 -56.84 10.64
N HIS A 7 5.45 -55.72 11.36
CA HIS A 7 4.29 -54.84 11.46
C HIS A 7 4.71 -53.41 11.15
N PRO A 8 4.15 -52.82 10.09
CA PRO A 8 3.81 -51.42 10.13
C PRO A 8 2.30 -51.27 9.97
N LYS A 9 1.66 -50.89 11.08
CA LYS A 9 0.41 -50.10 11.06
C LYS A 9 0.73 -48.81 10.31
N ASN A 10 -0.02 -48.50 9.25
CA ASN A 10 -0.19 -47.11 8.88
C ASN A 10 -1.69 -46.83 8.74
N SER A 11 -2.22 -46.13 9.73
CA SER A 11 -3.60 -45.68 9.83
C SER A 11 -3.79 -44.46 8.94
N ASP A 12 -4.55 -44.64 7.86
CA ASP A 12 -5.06 -43.59 6.99
C ASP A 12 -5.98 -42.64 7.78
N HIS A 13 -5.40 -41.63 8.41
CA HIS A 13 -6.14 -40.43 8.78
C HIS A 13 -6.23 -39.55 7.53
N PRO A 14 -7.43 -39.17 7.05
CA PRO A 14 -7.60 -38.18 6.00
C PRO A 14 -7.38 -36.78 6.60
N GLY A 15 -6.17 -36.57 7.13
CA GLY A 15 -5.73 -35.34 7.74
C GLY A 15 -4.87 -34.60 6.74
N TYR A 16 -5.29 -33.39 6.40
CA TYR A 16 -4.52 -32.36 5.70
C TYR A 16 -3.01 -32.58 5.77
N THR A 17 -2.37 -32.72 4.62
CA THR A 17 -0.94 -33.02 4.54
C THR A 17 -0.15 -31.75 4.81
N GLU A 18 0.98 -31.83 5.52
CA GLU A 18 1.87 -30.67 5.78
C GLU A 18 2.23 -29.89 4.51
N LYS A 19 2.28 -30.58 3.35
CA LYS A 19 2.52 -29.99 2.03
C LYS A 19 1.41 -29.05 1.57
N ASP A 20 0.17 -29.36 1.92
CA ASP A 20 -1.00 -28.55 1.57
C ASP A 20 -0.99 -27.26 2.39
N VAL A 21 -0.64 -27.35 3.68
CA VAL A 21 -0.49 -26.19 4.58
C VAL A 21 0.66 -25.29 4.13
N LEU A 22 1.80 -25.86 3.74
CA LEU A 22 2.94 -25.08 3.25
C LEU A 22 2.65 -24.37 1.93
N ARG A 23 1.90 -25.00 1.02
CA ARG A 23 1.44 -24.37 -0.23
C ARG A 23 0.51 -23.20 0.05
N GLU A 24 -0.41 -23.38 1.00
CA GLU A 24 -1.34 -22.35 1.43
C GLU A 24 -0.61 -21.12 2.00
N VAL A 25 0.38 -21.30 2.88
CA VAL A 25 1.21 -20.20 3.42
C VAL A 25 2.02 -19.51 2.31
N THR A 26 2.61 -20.29 1.41
CA THR A 26 3.45 -19.76 0.32
C THR A 26 2.64 -18.88 -0.64
N ASP A 27 1.39 -19.24 -0.91
CA ASP A 27 0.49 -18.50 -1.81
C ASP A 27 -0.07 -17.22 -1.14
N LEU A 28 -0.29 -17.27 0.18
CA LEU A 28 -0.70 -16.13 1.01
C LEU A 28 0.42 -15.07 1.13
N GLU A 29 1.69 -15.50 1.19
CA GLU A 29 2.85 -14.61 1.16
C GLU A 29 3.07 -13.97 -0.23
N GLY A 30 2.82 -14.70 -1.33
CA GLY A 30 2.93 -14.16 -2.69
C GLY A 30 1.88 -13.10 -3.04
N LYS A 31 0.64 -13.27 -2.55
CA LYS A 31 -0.47 -12.32 -2.75
C LYS A 31 -0.34 -11.08 -1.87
N SER A 32 0.04 -11.20 -0.60
CA SER A 32 0.29 -10.04 0.27
C SER A 32 1.48 -9.20 -0.23
N ALA A 33 2.50 -9.84 -0.79
CA ALA A 33 3.62 -9.20 -1.49
C ALA A 33 3.22 -8.45 -2.77
N THR A 34 2.06 -8.76 -3.37
CA THR A 34 1.44 -8.01 -4.49
C THR A 34 0.42 -6.96 -4.00
N ALA A 35 -0.18 -7.14 -2.82
CA ALA A 35 -1.13 -6.19 -2.23
C ALA A 35 -0.43 -4.97 -1.58
N ALA A 36 0.75 -5.15 -0.97
CA ALA A 36 1.65 -4.03 -0.65
C ALA A 36 2.21 -3.35 -1.91
N ARG A 37 2.13 -4.04 -3.06
CA ARG A 37 2.53 -3.61 -4.40
C ARG A 37 1.44 -2.77 -5.09
N LEU A 38 0.59 -2.11 -4.31
CA LEU A 38 -0.32 -1.10 -4.86
C LEU A 38 -0.29 0.25 -4.12
N PHE A 39 0.46 0.38 -3.01
CA PHE A 39 0.79 1.71 -2.43
C PHE A 39 -0.44 2.61 -2.23
N ASP A 40 -1.55 1.98 -1.89
CA ASP A 40 -2.90 2.54 -1.78
C ASP A 40 -2.93 3.78 -0.87
N ILE A 41 -2.24 3.70 0.26
CA ILE A 41 -2.25 4.78 1.24
C ILE A 41 -1.41 6.00 0.85
N ARG A 42 -0.26 5.80 0.20
CA ARG A 42 0.62 6.92 -0.20
C ARG A 42 0.02 7.72 -1.35
N ARG A 43 -0.68 7.05 -2.25
CA ARG A 43 -1.39 7.68 -3.35
C ARG A 43 -2.65 8.41 -2.86
N ILE A 44 -3.43 7.80 -1.96
CA ILE A 44 -4.63 8.44 -1.38
C ILE A 44 -4.25 9.65 -0.52
N ILE A 45 -3.33 9.49 0.44
CA ILE A 45 -2.92 10.58 1.32
C ILE A 45 -2.28 11.71 0.49
N GLY A 46 -1.40 11.38 -0.46
CA GLY A 46 -0.79 12.36 -1.36
C GLY A 46 -1.83 13.11 -2.20
N GLY A 47 -2.80 12.39 -2.77
CA GLY A 47 -3.89 12.99 -3.54
C GLY A 47 -4.76 13.92 -2.70
N LEU A 48 -5.13 13.52 -1.47
CA LEU A 48 -5.87 14.39 -0.54
C LEU A 48 -5.09 15.66 -0.21
N PHE A 49 -3.81 15.54 0.15
CA PHE A 49 -2.98 16.70 0.47
C PHE A 49 -2.89 17.68 -0.69
N VAL A 50 -2.82 17.19 -1.93
CA VAL A 50 -2.84 18.06 -3.11
C VAL A 50 -4.20 18.75 -3.26
N ILE A 51 -5.32 18.03 -3.19
CA ILE A 51 -6.66 18.62 -3.37
C ILE A 51 -6.94 19.68 -2.28
N TYR A 52 -6.76 19.32 -1.00
CA TYR A 52 -6.96 20.23 0.12
C TYR A 52 -5.94 21.37 0.09
N GLY A 53 -4.67 21.09 -0.23
CA GLY A 53 -3.64 22.11 -0.37
C GLY A 53 -3.99 23.14 -1.43
N VAL A 54 -4.51 22.73 -2.59
CA VAL A 54 -5.00 23.64 -3.64
C VAL A 54 -6.15 24.50 -3.14
N ILE A 55 -7.17 23.90 -2.51
CA ILE A 55 -8.34 24.65 -2.00
C ILE A 55 -7.90 25.68 -0.96
N VAL A 56 -7.08 25.26 0.01
CA VAL A 56 -6.61 26.12 1.10
C VAL A 56 -5.66 27.22 0.58
N THR A 57 -4.82 26.90 -0.41
CA THR A 57 -3.97 27.91 -1.07
C THR A 57 -4.81 28.93 -1.83
N ILE A 58 -5.84 28.50 -2.57
CA ILE A 58 -6.75 29.41 -3.27
C ILE A 58 -7.51 30.26 -2.25
N ALA A 59 -8.07 29.66 -1.20
CA ALA A 59 -8.75 30.39 -0.12
C ALA A 59 -7.83 31.45 0.50
N GLY A 60 -6.59 31.09 0.84
CA GLY A 60 -5.57 32.01 1.32
C GLY A 60 -5.25 33.14 0.33
N LEU A 61 -5.14 32.85 -0.97
CA LEU A 61 -4.93 33.88 -2.00
C LEU A 61 -6.13 34.82 -2.16
N THR A 62 -7.37 34.35 -1.97
CA THR A 62 -8.59 35.19 -2.00
C THR A 62 -8.86 35.95 -0.71
N ASP A 63 -8.40 35.44 0.44
CA ASP A 63 -8.49 36.13 1.74
C ASP A 63 -7.71 37.45 1.73
N ASP A 64 -6.71 37.58 0.84
CA ASP A 64 -5.88 38.76 0.72
C ASP A 64 -6.65 40.00 0.19
N ASP A 65 -7.62 39.85 -0.72
CA ASP A 65 -8.32 41.01 -1.31
C ASP A 65 -9.38 41.64 -0.38
N ALA A 66 -9.87 40.92 0.64
CA ALA A 66 -10.95 41.39 1.52
C ALA A 66 -10.53 41.68 2.98
N ALA A 67 -9.35 41.21 3.43
CA ALA A 67 -8.97 41.24 4.84
C ALA A 67 -7.53 41.72 5.17
N ILE A 68 -6.75 42.20 4.19
CA ILE A 68 -5.35 42.67 4.38
C ILE A 68 -5.21 43.93 5.25
N ASP A 69 -6.29 44.62 5.61
CA ASP A 69 -6.19 45.88 6.35
C ASP A 69 -6.11 45.71 7.89
N LYS A 70 -6.15 44.48 8.43
CA LYS A 70 -6.25 44.28 9.89
C LYS A 70 -5.45 43.17 10.57
N ALA A 71 -4.76 42.30 9.83
CA ALA A 71 -3.99 41.21 10.46
C ALA A 71 -2.57 41.19 9.89
N GLU A 72 -1.59 41.03 10.77
CA GLU A 72 -0.15 41.11 10.54
C GLU A 72 0.39 40.20 9.42
N GLY A 73 0.14 40.52 8.15
CA GLY A 73 0.93 40.16 6.96
C GLY A 73 1.22 38.68 6.67
N VAL A 74 0.72 37.73 7.47
CA VAL A 74 1.04 36.31 7.37
C VAL A 74 -0.26 35.52 7.22
N ASN A 75 -0.56 35.20 5.97
CA ASN A 75 -1.74 34.42 5.61
C ASN A 75 -1.53 32.95 6.03
N ILE A 76 -2.09 32.57 7.18
CA ILE A 76 -1.95 31.23 7.76
C ILE A 76 -2.51 30.17 6.81
N ASN A 77 -3.62 30.48 6.11
CA ASN A 77 -4.23 29.59 5.13
C ASN A 77 -3.25 29.37 3.97
N LEU A 78 -2.64 30.43 3.44
CA LEU A 78 -1.68 30.33 2.35
C LEU A 78 -0.45 29.47 2.70
N TRP A 79 0.16 29.70 3.87
CA TRP A 79 1.31 28.91 4.32
C TRP A 79 0.96 27.44 4.59
N THR A 80 -0.21 27.20 5.20
CA THR A 80 -0.69 25.83 5.48
C THR A 80 -1.03 25.11 4.18
N GLY A 81 -1.71 25.79 3.25
CA GLY A 81 -2.03 25.28 1.92
C GLY A 81 -0.79 24.95 1.11
N LEU A 82 0.21 25.83 1.11
CA LEU A 82 1.48 25.61 0.43
C LEU A 82 2.27 24.45 1.05
N GLY A 83 2.31 24.35 2.39
CA GLY A 83 2.92 23.22 3.09
C GLY A 83 2.25 21.89 2.76
N MET A 84 0.91 21.87 2.74
CA MET A 84 0.11 20.71 2.31
C MET A 84 0.37 20.35 0.84
N LEU A 85 0.47 21.35 -0.03
CA LEU A 85 0.74 21.14 -1.45
C LEU A 85 2.12 20.52 -1.68
N LEU A 86 3.16 21.05 -1.03
CA LEU A 86 4.52 20.52 -1.09
C LEU A 86 4.58 19.08 -0.57
N LEU A 87 3.90 18.79 0.54
CA LEU A 87 3.83 17.43 1.10
C LEU A 87 3.06 16.47 0.17
N GLY A 88 1.94 16.91 -0.41
CA GLY A 88 1.17 16.13 -1.38
C GLY A 88 1.97 15.84 -2.65
N LEU A 89 2.67 16.84 -3.18
CA LEU A 89 3.56 16.68 -4.33
C LEU A 89 4.74 15.76 -4.02
N PHE A 90 5.28 15.84 -2.80
CA PHE A 90 6.31 14.91 -2.32
C PHE A 90 5.78 13.47 -2.35
N PHE A 91 4.57 13.20 -1.85
CA PHE A 91 3.97 11.85 -1.90
C PHE A 91 3.68 11.36 -3.33
N LEU A 92 3.20 12.23 -4.22
CA LEU A 92 2.98 11.88 -5.63
C LEU A 92 4.29 11.63 -6.38
N THR A 93 5.29 12.46 -6.12
CA THR A 93 6.64 12.29 -6.67
C THR A 93 7.23 10.98 -6.15
N TRP A 94 7.08 10.67 -4.87
CA TRP A 94 7.50 9.40 -4.28
C TRP A 94 6.82 8.18 -4.92
N LEU A 95 5.54 8.29 -5.27
CA LEU A 95 4.82 7.24 -6.01
C LEU A 95 5.41 7.03 -7.41
N LYS A 96 5.75 8.12 -8.11
CA LYS A 96 6.43 8.05 -9.41
C LYS A 96 7.84 7.45 -9.29
N LEU A 97 8.56 7.76 -8.21
CA LEU A 97 9.88 7.18 -7.94
C LEU A 97 9.83 5.73 -7.44
N ARG A 98 8.70 5.26 -6.89
CA ARG A 98 8.52 3.86 -6.46
C ARG A 98 7.27 3.24 -7.10
N PRO A 99 7.28 2.98 -8.42
CA PRO A 99 6.21 2.27 -9.10
C PRO A 99 6.15 0.84 -8.57
N THR A 100 4.96 0.39 -8.21
CA THR A 100 4.77 -1.00 -7.85
C THR A 100 4.48 -1.85 -9.07
N ALA A 101 5.26 -2.92 -9.21
CA ALA A 101 5.22 -3.71 -10.43
C ALA A 101 3.94 -4.58 -10.54
N PRO A 102 3.49 -4.96 -11.75
CA PRO A 102 2.30 -5.81 -11.94
C PRO A 102 2.54 -7.28 -11.56
N PRO A 103 1.54 -8.02 -11.04
CA PRO A 103 1.67 -9.46 -10.77
C PRO A 103 2.12 -10.21 -12.03
N ALA A 104 3.09 -11.12 -11.87
CA ALA A 104 3.50 -12.00 -12.96
C ALA A 104 2.33 -12.95 -13.29
N PRO A 105 2.07 -13.23 -14.58
CA PRO A 105 1.12 -14.28 -14.94
C PRO A 105 1.63 -15.60 -14.37
N THR A 106 0.75 -16.28 -13.64
CA THR A 106 0.98 -17.64 -13.14
C THR A 106 1.00 -18.58 -14.34
N ASP A 107 2.19 -18.97 -14.79
CA ASP A 107 2.33 -20.09 -15.71
C ASP A 107 2.03 -21.37 -14.91
N ASP A 108 0.80 -21.86 -15.07
CA ASP A 108 0.41 -23.19 -14.59
C ASP A 108 1.31 -24.24 -15.27
N PRO A 109 2.08 -25.05 -14.52
CA PRO A 109 2.75 -26.20 -15.13
C PRO A 109 1.68 -27.25 -15.42
N THR A 110 1.23 -27.29 -16.67
CA THR A 110 0.41 -28.38 -17.19
C THR A 110 1.17 -29.71 -17.02
N PRO A 111 0.56 -30.76 -16.45
CA PRO A 111 1.16 -32.09 -16.38
C PRO A 111 1.28 -32.75 -17.77
#